data_AF-A0A443RUP5-F1
#
_entry.id   AF-A0A443RUP5-F1
#
_cell.length_a   1.000
_cell.length_b   1.000
_cell.length_c   1.000
_cell.angle_alpha   90.00
_cell.angle_beta   90.00
_cell.angle_gamma   90.00
#
_symmetry.space_group_name_H-M   'P 1'
#
loop_
_entity.id
_entity.type
_entity.pdbx_description
1 polymer ?
#
loop_
_entity_poly.entity_id
_entity_poly.type
_entity_poly.pdbx_seq_one_letter_code
_entity_poly.pdbx_strand_id
1 'polypeptide(L)'
;MNKNHQKAIPYFGNDSSENTILHLESFTLKDKIRYMLESEYENQLKQYAANLYKSCNNQNKREEVSYKTLLKFIDEIGGFPLNNQEWNQNSYNFENAFVTLRSKHDLNVIIELTLRSKRTYEYRLKVRKNYA
;
A
#
# COMPACT_ATOMS: atom_id res chain seq x y z
N MET A 1 20.38 -30.13 -0.65
CA MET A 1 19.25 -29.99 -1.60
C MET A 1 18.08 -29.39 -0.85
N ASN A 2 17.67 -28.19 -1.27
CA ASN A 2 16.85 -27.23 -0.54
C ASN A 2 15.35 -27.56 -0.69
N LYS A 3 14.65 -27.88 0.41
CA LYS A 3 13.19 -28.09 0.41
C LYS A 3 12.51 -26.78 0.80
N ASN A 4 11.98 -26.07 -0.20
CA ASN A 4 11.15 -24.88 -0.03
C ASN A 4 9.96 -25.18 0.90
N HIS A 5 9.94 -24.54 2.06
CA HIS A 5 8.76 -24.45 2.91
C HIS A 5 7.84 -23.36 2.36
N GLN A 6 6.87 -23.75 1.52
CA GLN A 6 5.68 -22.92 1.31
C GLN A 6 4.81 -23.00 2.56
N LYS A 7 4.85 -21.96 3.39
CA LYS A 7 3.90 -21.78 4.48
C LYS A 7 2.53 -21.46 3.86
N ALA A 8 1.55 -22.33 4.13
CA ALA A 8 0.16 -22.12 3.77
C ALA A 8 -0.40 -20.85 4.46
N ILE A 9 -1.17 -20.06 3.72
CA ILE A 9 -1.90 -18.90 4.24
C ILE A 9 -3.21 -19.43 4.87
N PRO A 10 -3.48 -19.24 6.18
CA PRO A 10 -4.52 -19.97 6.90
C PRO A 10 -5.80 -19.15 7.05
N TYR A 11 -6.39 -18.71 5.95
CA TYR A 11 -7.73 -18.16 5.97
C TYR A 11 -8.45 -18.68 4.75
N PHE A 12 -9.42 -19.58 4.93
CA PHE A 12 -10.70 -19.69 4.21
C PHE A 12 -11.34 -21.00 4.70
N GLY A 13 -12.31 -20.85 5.61
CA GLY A 13 -13.14 -21.94 6.11
C GLY A 13 -14.13 -22.40 5.04
N ASN A 14 -14.48 -23.69 5.13
CA ASN A 14 -15.33 -24.50 4.26
C ASN A 14 -16.54 -23.80 3.62
N ASP A 15 -16.45 -23.52 2.32
CA ASP A 15 -17.49 -23.78 1.30
C ASP A 15 -16.81 -23.85 -0.08
N SER A 16 -16.62 -25.05 -0.60
CA SER A 16 -15.55 -25.34 -1.57
C SER A 16 -15.88 -25.08 -3.04
N SER A 17 -17.14 -24.92 -3.43
CA SER A 17 -17.50 -24.68 -4.85
C SER A 17 -17.60 -23.19 -5.19
N GLU A 18 -18.31 -22.40 -4.39
CA GLU A 18 -18.48 -20.94 -4.62
C GLU A 18 -17.16 -20.19 -4.45
N ASN A 19 -16.34 -20.55 -3.45
CA ASN A 19 -15.01 -19.98 -3.29
C ASN A 19 -14.09 -20.34 -4.47
N THR A 20 -14.21 -21.55 -5.01
CA THR A 20 -13.42 -21.97 -6.18
C THR A 20 -13.83 -21.20 -7.44
N ILE A 21 -15.13 -20.97 -7.66
CA ILE A 21 -15.62 -20.16 -8.80
C ILE A 21 -15.14 -18.71 -8.68
N LEU A 22 -15.31 -18.08 -7.51
CA LEU A 22 -14.81 -16.72 -7.26
C LEU A 22 -13.29 -16.62 -7.43
N HIS A 23 -12.54 -17.63 -6.99
CA HIS A 23 -11.09 -17.69 -7.21
C HIS A 23 -10.74 -17.82 -8.69
N LEU A 24 -11.37 -18.73 -9.44
CA LEU A 24 -11.13 -18.92 -10.88
C LEU A 24 -11.49 -17.68 -11.70
N GLU A 25 -12.61 -17.03 -11.39
CA GLU A 25 -13.00 -15.75 -12.00
C GLU A 25 -11.98 -14.65 -11.68
N SER A 26 -11.46 -14.62 -10.45
CA SER A 26 -10.40 -13.68 -10.08
C SER A 26 -9.10 -13.92 -10.86
N PHE A 27 -8.74 -15.18 -11.14
CA PHE A 27 -7.55 -15.53 -11.92
C PHE A 27 -7.71 -15.11 -13.38
N THR A 28 -8.82 -15.50 -14.02
CA THR A 28 -9.08 -15.14 -15.43
C THR A 28 -9.16 -13.63 -15.63
N LEU A 29 -9.73 -12.90 -14.68
CA LEU A 29 -9.76 -11.43 -14.71
C LEU A 29 -8.37 -10.83 -14.54
N LYS A 30 -7.56 -11.32 -13.60
CA LYS A 30 -6.18 -10.85 -13.41
C LYS A 30 -5.33 -11.07 -14.65
N ASP A 31 -5.49 -12.21 -15.33
CA ASP A 31 -4.77 -12.49 -16.58
C ASP A 31 -5.17 -11.55 -17.71
N LYS A 32 -6.46 -11.25 -17.85
CA LYS A 32 -6.94 -10.24 -18.81
C LYS A 32 -6.37 -8.85 -18.49
N ILE A 33 -6.38 -8.44 -17.23
CA ILE A 33 -5.82 -7.15 -16.80
C ILE A 33 -4.32 -7.10 -17.05
N ARG A 34 -3.58 -8.17 -16.75
CA ARG A 34 -2.16 -8.29 -17.06
C ARG A 34 -1.89 -8.13 -18.55
N TYR A 35 -2.59 -8.90 -19.38
CA TYR A 35 -2.45 -8.82 -20.84
C TYR A 35 -2.69 -7.39 -21.34
N MET A 36 -3.73 -6.75 -20.81
CA MET A 36 -3.96 -5.33 -21.08
C MET A 36 -2.74 -4.50 -20.64
N LEU A 37 -2.29 -4.55 -19.40
CA LEU A 37 -1.22 -3.67 -18.90
C LEU A 37 0.16 -3.88 -19.57
N GLU A 38 0.39 -5.05 -20.17
CA GLU A 38 1.64 -5.35 -20.89
C GLU A 38 1.61 -4.91 -22.36
N SER A 39 0.44 -4.63 -22.92
CA SER A 39 0.25 -4.16 -24.29
C SER A 39 0.69 -2.69 -24.47
N GLU A 40 1.02 -2.31 -25.71
CA GLU A 40 1.33 -0.92 -26.04
C GLU A 40 0.07 -0.06 -26.18
N TYR A 41 0.13 1.18 -25.70
CA TYR A 41 -0.99 2.12 -25.71
C TYR A 41 -0.56 3.51 -26.13
N GLU A 42 -1.40 4.15 -26.93
CA GLU A 42 -1.27 5.59 -27.26
C GLU A 42 -1.91 6.49 -26.19
N ASN A 43 -2.87 5.97 -25.41
CA ASN A 43 -3.55 6.73 -24.39
C ASN A 43 -2.70 6.90 -23.12
N GLN A 44 -2.48 8.14 -22.69
CA GLN A 44 -1.66 8.51 -21.55
C GLN A 44 -2.10 7.87 -20.21
N LEU A 45 -3.40 7.77 -19.94
CA LEU A 45 -3.90 7.13 -18.70
C LEU A 45 -3.57 5.64 -18.68
N LYS A 46 -3.71 4.96 -19.82
CA LYS A 46 -3.34 3.55 -19.96
C LYS A 46 -1.83 3.36 -19.82
N GLN A 47 -1.03 4.29 -20.35
CA GLN A 47 0.43 4.28 -20.15
C GLN A 47 0.80 4.43 -18.67
N TYR A 48 0.13 5.28 -17.90
CA TYR A 48 0.39 5.39 -16.46
C TYR A 48 0.11 4.08 -15.72
N ALA A 49 -1.04 3.44 -16.00
CA ALA A 49 -1.36 2.15 -15.40
C ALA A 49 -0.34 1.06 -15.79
N ALA A 50 0.05 1.00 -17.07
CA ALA A 50 1.06 0.08 -17.57
C ALA A 50 2.44 0.32 -16.93
N ASN A 51 2.87 1.58 -16.79
CA ASN A 51 4.14 1.93 -16.16
C ASN A 51 4.15 1.62 -14.66
N LEU A 52 3.03 1.84 -13.97
CA LEU A 52 2.88 1.44 -12.57
C LEU A 52 3.00 -0.08 -12.44
N TYR A 53 2.30 -0.84 -13.28
CA TYR A 53 2.38 -2.30 -13.30
C TYR A 53 3.80 -2.81 -13.57
N LYS A 54 4.47 -2.27 -14.59
CA LYS A 54 5.87 -2.61 -14.93
C LYS A 54 6.82 -2.31 -13.77
N SER A 55 6.64 -1.16 -13.12
CA SER A 55 7.44 -0.77 -11.94
C SER A 55 7.24 -1.73 -10.77
N CYS A 56 6.01 -2.16 -10.50
CA CYS A 56 5.71 -3.12 -9.43
C CYS A 56 6.29 -4.52 -9.70
N ASN A 57 6.33 -4.95 -10.98
CA ASN A 57 6.81 -6.27 -11.37
C ASN A 57 8.30 -6.33 -11.68
N ASN A 58 9.02 -5.21 -11.67
CA ASN A 58 10.46 -5.20 -11.84
C ASN A 58 11.17 -5.67 -10.55
N GLN A 59 11.36 -6.99 -10.43
CA GLN A 59 12.01 -7.62 -9.28
C GLN A 59 13.45 -7.10 -9.08
N ASN A 60 14.24 -7.02 -10.15
CA ASN A 60 15.62 -6.52 -10.10
C ASN A 60 15.70 -5.13 -9.46
N LYS A 61 14.82 -4.20 -9.88
CA LYS A 61 14.82 -2.85 -9.32
C LYS A 61 14.37 -2.82 -7.87
N ARG A 62 13.39 -3.66 -7.50
CA ARG A 62 12.96 -3.81 -6.10
C ARG A 62 14.07 -4.34 -5.20
N GLU A 63 14.85 -5.30 -5.69
CA GLU A 63 16.01 -5.85 -4.96
C GLU A 63 17.14 -4.82 -4.82
N GLU A 64 17.41 -4.05 -5.87
CA GLU A 64 18.41 -2.97 -5.86
C GLU A 64 18.07 -1.86 -4.84
N VAL A 65 16.80 -1.45 -4.81
CA VAL A 65 16.29 -0.45 -3.87
C VAL A 65 16.20 -1.02 -2.45
N SER A 66 15.79 -2.28 -2.31
CA SER A 66 15.65 -2.99 -1.05
C SER A 66 14.84 -2.16 -0.02
N TYR A 67 15.28 -2.10 1.23
CA TYR A 67 14.66 -1.33 2.30
C TYR A 67 15.04 0.15 2.33
N LYS A 68 15.88 0.64 1.40
CA LYS A 68 16.43 2.01 1.46
C LYS A 68 15.32 3.07 1.38
N THR A 69 14.30 2.85 0.57
CA THR A 69 13.14 3.77 0.48
C THR A 69 12.37 3.82 1.80
N LEU A 70 12.24 2.68 2.48
CA LEU A 70 11.58 2.62 3.79
C LEU A 70 12.40 3.35 4.86
N LEU A 71 13.73 3.19 4.87
CA LEU A 71 14.58 3.93 5.81
C LEU A 71 14.50 5.44 5.60
N LYS A 72 14.55 5.90 4.34
CA LYS A 72 14.37 7.34 4.03
C LYS A 72 13.02 7.87 4.51
N PHE A 73 11.96 7.07 4.33
CA PHE A 73 10.64 7.41 4.84
C PHE A 73 10.62 7.48 6.38
N ILE A 74 11.26 6.53 7.07
CA ILE A 74 11.39 6.54 8.53
C ILE A 74 12.15 7.79 8.99
N ASP A 75 13.25 8.13 8.33
CA ASP A 75 14.04 9.33 8.66
C ASP A 75 13.23 10.61 8.43
N GLU A 76 12.43 10.67 7.37
CA GLU A 76 11.55 11.81 7.05
C GLU A 76 10.51 12.08 8.14
N ILE A 77 10.02 11.04 8.82
CA ILE A 77 9.05 11.18 9.92
C ILE A 77 9.71 11.32 11.30
N GLY A 78 11.03 11.54 11.37
CA GLY A 78 11.78 11.75 12.62
C GLY A 78 12.31 10.47 13.27
N GLY A 79 12.45 9.39 12.49
CA GLY A 79 12.97 8.10 12.95
C GLY A 79 11.93 7.16 13.55
N PHE A 80 12.35 5.96 13.93
CA PHE A 80 11.50 4.96 14.56
C PHE A 80 12.23 4.30 15.74
N PRO A 81 11.64 4.21 16.94
CA PRO A 81 12.35 3.73 18.14
C PRO A 81 12.87 2.29 18.02
N LEU A 82 12.25 1.46 17.19
CA LEU A 82 12.67 0.06 17.03
C LEU A 82 13.89 -0.13 16.12
N ASN A 83 14.26 0.86 15.31
CA ASN A 83 15.37 0.72 14.35
C ASN A 83 16.57 1.62 14.65
N ASN A 84 16.47 2.55 15.62
CA ASN A 84 17.54 3.46 15.98
C ASN A 84 17.70 3.54 17.51
N GLN A 85 18.83 3.07 18.02
CA GLN A 85 19.16 3.10 19.46
C GLN A 85 19.37 4.53 20.00
N GLU A 86 19.72 5.46 19.13
CA GLU A 86 19.89 6.88 19.46
C GLU A 86 18.57 7.67 19.36
N TRP A 87 17.47 7.00 19.00
CA TRP A 87 16.17 7.64 18.92
C TRP A 87 15.77 8.19 20.30
N ASN A 88 15.45 9.47 20.34
CA ASN A 88 15.14 10.18 21.59
C ASN A 88 13.75 10.78 21.52
N GLN A 89 12.89 10.34 22.45
CA GLN A 89 11.52 10.80 22.58
C GLN A 89 11.43 12.31 22.81
N ASN A 90 12.38 12.90 23.54
CA ASN A 90 12.35 14.33 23.89
C ASN A 90 12.63 15.23 22.69
N SER A 91 13.31 14.72 21.66
CA SER A 91 13.56 15.44 20.40
C SER A 91 12.55 15.11 19.29
N TYR A 92 11.65 14.16 19.54
CA TYR A 92 10.69 13.71 18.53
C TYR A 92 9.53 14.70 18.38
N ASN A 93 9.38 15.26 17.18
CA ASN A 93 8.30 16.18 16.85
C ASN A 93 7.10 15.41 16.27
N PHE A 94 6.17 15.05 17.14
CA PHE A 94 5.00 14.28 16.78
C PHE A 94 4.07 15.01 15.81
N GLU A 95 3.88 16.33 15.99
CA GLU A 95 3.03 17.13 15.10
C GLU A 95 3.57 17.14 13.67
N ASN A 96 4.88 17.33 13.51
CA ASN A 96 5.52 17.33 12.20
C ASN A 96 5.45 15.94 11.54
N ALA A 97 5.68 14.88 12.31
CA ALA A 97 5.55 13.51 11.83
C ALA A 97 4.11 13.21 11.40
N PHE A 98 3.11 13.60 12.20
CA PHE A 98 1.70 13.44 11.88
C PHE A 98 1.30 14.19 10.60
N VAL A 99 1.71 15.45 10.46
CA VAL A 99 1.44 16.25 9.26
C VAL A 99 2.12 15.63 8.04
N THR A 100 3.36 15.16 8.16
CA THR A 100 4.11 14.52 7.07
C THR A 100 3.44 13.22 6.62
N LEU A 101 3.13 12.33 7.57
CA LEU A 101 2.44 11.06 7.33
C LEU A 101 1.13 11.28 6.56
N ARG A 102 0.35 12.29 6.95
CA ARG A 102 -0.94 12.55 6.31
C ARG A 102 -0.83 13.29 4.98
N SER A 103 -0.07 14.38 4.92
CA SER A 103 -0.06 15.26 3.74
C SER A 103 0.73 14.70 2.56
N LYS A 104 1.81 13.95 2.83
CA LYS A 104 2.68 13.40 1.77
C LYS A 104 2.39 11.94 1.45
N HIS A 105 1.94 11.17 2.43
CA HIS A 105 1.81 9.71 2.29
C HIS A 105 0.37 9.20 2.46
N ASP A 106 -0.59 10.08 2.73
CA ASP A 106 -2.01 9.74 2.97
C ASP A 106 -2.21 8.67 4.07
N LEU A 107 -1.31 8.64 5.06
CA LEU A 107 -1.37 7.71 6.18
C LEU A 107 -2.17 8.29 7.34
N ASN A 108 -3.28 7.61 7.68
CA ASN A 108 -4.23 8.00 8.71
C ASN A 108 -4.02 7.22 10.00
N VAL A 109 -2.81 7.30 10.56
CA VAL A 109 -2.36 6.42 11.65
C VAL A 109 -3.16 6.62 12.94
N ILE A 110 -3.60 7.84 13.23
CA ILE A 110 -4.21 8.21 14.52
C ILE A 110 -5.58 8.83 14.33
N ILE A 111 -5.69 9.72 13.35
CA ILE A 111 -6.94 10.40 13.02
C ILE A 111 -7.22 10.18 11.54
N GLU A 112 -8.32 9.50 11.25
CA GLU A 112 -8.89 9.47 9.90
C GLU A 112 -9.66 10.77 9.70
N LEU A 113 -9.21 11.59 8.76
CA LEU A 113 -9.91 12.79 8.30
C LEU A 113 -10.39 12.54 6.88
N THR A 114 -11.69 12.35 6.74
CA THR A 114 -12.31 12.05 5.45
C THR A 114 -13.24 13.18 5.06
N LEU A 115 -12.98 13.77 3.88
CA LEU A 115 -13.89 14.72 3.25
C LEU A 115 -14.92 13.94 2.44
N ARG A 116 -16.19 14.09 2.79
CA ARG A 116 -17.29 13.53 2.00
C ARG A 116 -18.16 14.65 1.48
N SER A 117 -18.36 14.66 0.17
CA SER A 117 -19.41 15.44 -0.47
C SER A 117 -20.76 14.82 -0.13
N LYS A 118 -21.70 15.62 0.36
CA LYS A 118 -23.12 15.23 0.35
C LYS A 118 -23.70 15.49 -1.04
N ARG A 119 -24.88 14.91 -1.32
CA ARG A 119 -25.59 15.13 -2.60
C ARG A 119 -25.95 16.62 -2.84
N THR A 120 -25.92 17.44 -1.80
CA THR A 120 -25.88 18.90 -1.85
C THR A 120 -24.44 19.34 -1.57
N TYR A 121 -23.94 20.40 -2.21
CA TYR A 121 -22.55 20.91 -2.20
C TYR A 121 -21.90 21.21 -0.82
N GLU A 122 -22.43 20.64 0.26
CA GLU A 122 -21.87 20.58 1.60
C GLU A 122 -20.81 19.48 1.72
N TYR A 123 -19.63 19.88 2.18
CA TYR A 123 -18.58 18.95 2.60
C TYR A 123 -18.69 18.73 4.11
N ARG A 124 -18.64 17.47 4.55
CA ARG A 124 -18.53 17.13 5.98
C ARG A 124 -17.14 16.59 6.27
N LEU A 125 -16.43 17.23 7.18
CA LEU A 125 -15.24 16.66 7.80
C LEU A 125 -15.68 15.58 8.80
N LYS A 126 -15.25 14.34 8.58
CA LYS A 126 -15.43 13.26 9.55
C LYS A 126 -14.10 12.98 10.22
N VAL A 127 -14.08 13.09 11.54
CA VAL A 127 -12.93 12.75 12.39
C VAL A 127 -13.21 11.40 13.04
N ARG A 128 -12.33 10.42 12.85
CA ARG A 128 -12.35 9.16 13.59
C ARG A 128 -11.00 8.92 14.24
N LYS A 129 -11.02 8.50 15.51
CA LYS A 129 -9.82 8.03 16.20
C LYS A 129 -9.58 6.58 15.77
N ASN A 130 -8.38 6.31 15.27
CA ASN A 130 -7.90 4.96 15.04
C ASN A 130 -7.12 4.55 16.28
N TYR A 131 -7.66 3.58 17.03
CA TYR A 131 -6.93 2.92 18.11
C TYR A 131 -6.11 1.81 17.45
N ALA A 132 -4.78 1.94 17.51
CA ALA A 132 -3.84 0.87 17.20
C ALA A 132 -3.54 0.06 18.46
#